data_AF-A0A1B0DDJ0-F1
#
_entry.id   AF-A0A1B0DDJ0-F1
#
_cell.length_a   1.000
_cell.length_b   1.000
_cell.length_c   1.000
_cell.angle_alpha   90.00
_cell.angle_beta   90.00
_cell.angle_gamma   90.00
#
_symmetry.space_group_name_H-M   'P 1'
#
loop_
_entity.id
_entity.type
_entity.pdbx_description
1 polymer ?
#
loop_
_entity_poly.entity_id
_entity_poly.type
_entity_poly.pdbx_seq_one_letter_code
_entity_poly.pdbx_strand_id
1 'polypeptide(L)'
;MRTALISAIENENIDLIRLLLEEGIEVKDALLHAISEEYVEGVETLLQWEEEHHKPGTPYSWEAVNQATSTFTTDITPLILAAHKNNYEILKILLDRGATLPIPHDVRCGCDDCVISSEKDSLRHSQSRINAYKALSSSSLIALSSRDPILTTFELSWELRRLSRMETEFRLEYNDMRKNCQEFSTALLDHTRTSHELEIMLNFNGALGNENWEPGERQTLERLKLAIKYKQKQVVFRLIQ
;
A
#
# COMPACT_ATOMS: atom_id res chain seq x y z
N MET A 1 -8.17 24.00 9.65
CA MET A 1 -7.78 25.40 9.36
C MET A 1 -6.51 25.35 8.51
N ARG A 2 -6.44 26.12 7.43
CA ARG A 2 -5.28 26.14 6.54
C ARG A 2 -4.14 26.92 7.22
N THR A 3 -3.03 26.25 7.51
CA THR A 3 -1.83 26.89 8.09
C THR A 3 -0.97 27.53 6.99
N ALA A 4 0.00 28.36 7.39
CA ALA A 4 0.98 28.90 6.46
C ALA A 4 1.80 27.78 5.79
N LEU A 5 2.18 26.75 6.55
CA LEU A 5 2.91 25.59 6.05
C LEU A 5 2.09 24.79 5.03
N ILE A 6 0.80 24.53 5.29
CA ILE A 6 -0.09 23.85 4.33
C ILE A 6 -0.22 24.70 3.05
N SER A 7 -0.33 26.02 3.19
CA SER A 7 -0.38 26.91 2.02
C SER A 7 0.91 26.86 1.20
N ALA A 8 2.07 26.76 1.84
CA ALA A 8 3.35 26.64 1.14
C ALA A 8 3.46 25.31 0.38
N ILE A 9 2.97 24.22 0.98
CA ILE A 9 2.90 22.89 0.36
C ILE A 9 1.99 22.88 -0.87
N GLU A 10 0.78 23.41 -0.76
CA GLU A 10 -0.17 23.48 -1.89
C GLU A 10 0.34 24.34 -3.05
N ASN A 11 1.29 25.24 -2.81
CA ASN A 11 1.93 26.05 -3.85
C ASN A 11 3.32 25.53 -4.25
N GLU A 12 3.72 24.34 -3.79
CA GLU A 12 5.02 23.71 -4.04
C GLU A 12 6.22 24.65 -3.79
N ASN A 13 6.11 25.52 -2.79
CA ASN A 13 7.11 26.54 -2.51
C ASN A 13 8.10 26.03 -1.45
N ILE A 14 9.16 25.34 -1.90
CA ILE A 14 10.15 24.73 -1.02
C ILE A 14 10.88 25.74 -0.13
N ASP A 15 11.21 26.91 -0.68
CA ASP A 15 11.96 27.94 0.04
C ASP A 15 11.14 28.46 1.23
N LEU A 16 9.84 28.65 1.02
CA LEU A 16 8.93 29.03 2.09
C LEU A 16 8.74 27.90 3.12
N ILE A 17 8.66 26.64 2.69
CA ILE A 17 8.61 25.50 3.62
C ILE A 17 9.83 25.48 4.52
N ARG A 18 11.04 25.56 3.94
CA ARG A 18 12.30 25.56 4.70
C ARG A 18 12.36 26.73 5.69
N LEU A 19 12.03 27.94 5.24
CA LEU A 19 11.98 29.12 6.11
C LEU A 19 11.00 28.94 7.27
N LEU A 20 9.80 28.42 7.01
CA LEU A 20 8.81 28.21 8.07
C LEU A 20 9.24 27.15 9.09
N LEU A 21 9.95 26.10 8.64
CA LEU A 21 10.53 25.09 9.52
C LEU A 21 11.66 25.67 10.39
N GLU A 22 12.52 26.52 9.82
CA GLU A 22 13.59 27.22 10.56
C GLU A 22 13.02 28.16 11.64
N GLU A 23 11.91 28.83 11.36
CA GLU A 23 11.19 29.68 12.33
C GLU A 23 10.40 28.88 13.39
N GLY A 24 10.47 27.55 13.36
CA GLY A 24 9.88 26.69 14.39
C GLY A 24 8.36 26.58 14.33
N ILE A 25 7.75 26.65 13.14
CA ILE A 25 6.32 26.41 12.97
C ILE A 25 5.94 24.98 13.40
N GLU A 26 4.76 24.80 13.97
CA GLU A 26 4.24 23.46 14.28
C GLU A 26 3.89 22.70 12.98
N VAL A 27 4.59 21.59 12.71
CA VAL A 27 4.45 20.79 11.48
C VAL A 27 3.11 20.04 11.40
N LYS A 28 2.64 19.45 12.50
CA LYS A 28 1.33 18.78 12.58
C LYS A 28 1.14 17.75 11.44
N ASP A 29 0.02 17.81 10.72
CA ASP A 29 -0.35 16.95 9.60
C ASP A 29 0.23 17.40 8.26
N ALA A 30 1.16 18.36 8.23
CA ALA A 30 1.74 18.89 7.00
C ALA A 30 2.37 17.80 6.12
N LEU A 31 2.99 16.77 6.70
CA LEU A 31 3.51 15.63 5.95
C LEU A 31 2.39 14.91 5.17
N LEU A 32 1.23 14.70 5.79
CA LEU A 32 0.09 14.06 5.13
C LEU A 32 -0.49 14.96 4.02
N HIS A 33 -0.47 16.29 4.20
CA HIS A 33 -0.83 17.22 3.13
C HIS A 33 0.17 17.17 1.97
N ALA A 34 1.48 17.16 2.23
CA ALA A 34 2.50 17.04 1.18
C ALA A 34 2.37 15.73 0.39
N ILE A 35 2.08 14.62 1.05
CA ILE A 35 1.78 13.34 0.38
C ILE A 35 0.47 13.42 -0.40
N SER A 36 -0.55 14.09 0.13
CA SER A 36 -1.83 14.28 -0.57
C SER A 36 -1.66 15.06 -1.87
N GLU A 37 -0.82 16.09 -1.87
CA GLU A 37 -0.48 16.89 -3.05
C GLU A 37 0.59 16.24 -3.93
N GLU A 38 1.08 15.05 -3.56
CA GLU A 38 2.13 14.31 -4.28
C GLU A 38 3.45 15.10 -4.45
N TYR A 39 3.70 16.05 -3.55
CA TYR A 39 4.86 16.94 -3.62
C TYR A 39 6.11 16.29 -3.01
N VAL A 40 6.87 15.58 -3.85
CA VAL A 40 8.01 14.74 -3.44
C VAL A 40 9.07 15.50 -2.63
N GLU A 41 9.54 16.64 -3.13
CA GLU A 41 10.61 17.42 -2.46
C GLU A 41 10.16 17.94 -1.09
N GLY A 42 8.88 18.33 -0.98
CA GLY A 42 8.26 18.72 0.29
C GLY A 42 8.17 17.55 1.26
N VAL A 43 7.79 16.36 0.78
CA VAL A 43 7.78 15.14 1.61
C VAL A 43 9.17 14.82 2.14
N GLU A 44 10.19 14.85 1.29
CA GLU A 44 11.56 14.56 1.72
C GLU A 44 12.08 15.58 2.76
N THR A 45 11.82 16.88 2.52
CA THR A 45 12.20 17.96 3.45
C THR A 45 11.50 17.80 4.81
N LEU A 46 10.20 17.47 4.82
CA LEU A 46 9.44 17.27 6.05
C LEU A 46 9.86 16.00 6.81
N LEU A 47 10.18 14.91 6.10
CA LEU A 47 10.71 13.70 6.72
C LEU A 47 12.08 13.94 7.35
N GLN A 48 12.97 14.64 6.66
CA GLN A 48 14.28 15.00 7.21
C GLN A 48 14.13 15.85 8.48
N TRP A 49 13.24 16.85 8.44
CA TRP A 49 12.97 17.67 9.62
C TRP A 49 12.47 16.82 10.80
N GLU A 50 11.57 15.86 10.55
CA GLU A 50 11.07 14.97 11.61
C GLU A 50 12.19 14.08 12.17
N GLU A 51 13.06 13.51 11.33
CA GLU A 51 14.20 12.71 11.78
C GLU A 51 15.16 13.48 12.70
N GLU A 52 15.36 14.77 12.44
CA GLU A 52 16.25 15.63 13.23
C GLU A 52 15.62 16.10 14.55
N HIS A 53 14.29 16.25 14.61
CA HIS A 53 13.57 16.88 15.73
C HIS A 53 12.75 15.89 16.58
N HIS A 54 12.47 14.70 16.06
CA HIS A 54 11.68 13.69 16.74
C HIS A 54 12.38 13.17 18.00
N LYS A 55 11.62 13.06 19.10
CA LYS A 55 12.12 12.53 20.36
C LYS A 55 11.64 11.08 20.53
N PRO A 56 12.56 10.12 20.74
CA PRO A 56 12.17 8.73 20.97
C PRO A 56 11.16 8.61 22.11
N GLY A 57 10.04 7.90 21.84
CA GLY A 57 8.97 7.69 22.81
C GLY A 57 7.86 8.76 22.80
N THR A 58 7.97 9.78 21.95
CA THR A 58 6.84 10.69 21.66
C THR A 58 6.18 10.32 20.34
N PRO A 59 4.87 10.61 20.15
CA PRO A 59 4.22 10.44 18.86
C PRO A 59 4.87 11.35 17.81
N TYR A 60 4.85 10.92 16.54
CA TYR A 60 5.28 11.77 15.42
C TYR A 60 4.35 12.98 15.24
N SER A 61 4.83 14.03 14.55
CA SER A 61 4.07 15.26 14.34
C SER A 61 2.66 15.03 13.77
N TRP A 62 2.51 14.09 12.83
CA TRP A 62 1.21 13.75 12.21
C TRP A 62 0.30 12.89 13.11
N GLU A 63 0.85 12.25 14.14
CA GLU A 63 0.08 11.46 15.12
C GLU A 63 -0.41 12.31 16.29
N ALA A 64 0.31 13.39 16.62
CA ALA A 64 0.01 14.28 17.73
C ALA A 64 -1.11 15.29 17.45
N VAL A 65 -1.68 15.30 16.23
CA VAL A 65 -2.67 16.29 15.81
C VAL A 65 -4.01 16.05 16.51
N ASN A 66 -4.65 17.13 16.98
CA ASN A 66 -5.97 17.03 17.59
C ASN A 66 -7.01 16.55 16.55
N GLN A 67 -7.68 15.45 16.87
CA GLN A 67 -8.66 14.80 16.00
C GLN A 67 -9.85 15.72 15.62
N ALA A 68 -10.21 16.69 16.45
CA ALA A 68 -11.27 17.65 16.15
C ALA A 68 -10.89 18.65 15.03
N THR A 69 -9.59 18.78 14.75
CA THR A 69 -9.05 19.74 13.77
C THR A 69 -8.32 19.08 12.60
N SER A 70 -8.03 17.78 12.70
CA SER A 70 -7.31 17.01 11.67
C SER A 70 -8.18 16.77 10.44
N THR A 71 -7.58 16.93 9.26
CA THR A 71 -8.21 16.55 7.99
C THR A 71 -8.17 15.04 7.77
N PHE A 72 -7.17 14.35 8.33
CA PHE A 72 -6.96 12.91 8.16
C PHE A 72 -7.43 12.14 9.40
N THR A 73 -7.96 10.94 9.19
CA THR A 73 -8.32 10.03 10.28
C THR A 73 -7.06 9.38 10.86
N THR A 74 -7.11 9.00 12.13
CA THR A 74 -5.93 8.49 12.87
C THR A 74 -5.37 7.18 12.34
N ASP A 75 -6.13 6.47 11.52
CA ASP A 75 -5.73 5.23 10.86
C ASP A 75 -4.97 5.47 9.54
N ILE A 76 -4.88 6.71 9.06
CA ILE A 76 -4.09 7.08 7.88
C ILE A 76 -2.67 7.44 8.30
N THR A 77 -1.74 6.50 8.10
CA THR A 77 -0.30 6.76 8.23
C THR A 77 0.26 7.34 6.92
N PRO A 78 1.45 7.97 6.94
CA PRO A 78 2.12 8.45 5.72
C PRO A 78 2.24 7.38 4.63
N LEU A 79 2.61 6.14 5.02
CA LEU A 79 2.72 5.01 4.09
C LEU A 79 1.37 4.59 3.51
N ILE A 80 0.30 4.56 4.34
CA ILE A 80 -1.06 4.28 3.85
C ILE A 80 -1.51 5.32 2.84
N LEU A 81 -1.30 6.61 3.14
CA LEU A 81 -1.72 7.70 2.27
C LEU A 81 -0.94 7.68 0.94
N ALA A 82 0.38 7.49 1.00
CA ALA A 82 1.22 7.35 -0.19
C ALA A 82 0.80 6.16 -1.06
N ALA A 83 0.44 5.03 -0.43
CA ALA A 83 -0.09 3.87 -1.14
C ALA A 83 -1.46 4.14 -1.76
N HIS A 84 -2.33 4.91 -1.10
CA HIS A 84 -3.63 5.31 -1.68
C HIS A 84 -3.46 6.21 -2.91
N LYS A 85 -2.42 7.05 -2.94
CA LYS A 85 -2.03 7.85 -4.10
C LYS A 85 -1.30 7.04 -5.17
N ASN A 86 -0.84 5.84 -4.80
CA ASN A 86 -0.06 4.93 -5.66
C ASN A 86 1.22 5.59 -6.23
N ASN A 87 1.78 6.56 -5.50
CA ASN A 87 2.96 7.32 -5.92
C ASN A 87 4.24 6.54 -5.59
N TYR A 88 4.93 6.06 -6.63
CA TYR A 88 6.09 5.18 -6.49
C TYR A 88 7.26 5.86 -5.75
N GLU A 89 7.52 7.13 -6.02
CA GLU A 89 8.68 7.84 -5.48
C GLU A 89 8.52 8.11 -3.98
N ILE A 90 7.36 8.62 -3.57
CA ILE A 90 7.04 8.84 -2.15
C ILE A 90 7.04 7.52 -1.38
N LEU A 91 6.44 6.46 -1.95
CA LEU A 91 6.46 5.14 -1.34
C LEU A 91 7.89 4.63 -1.13
N LYS A 92 8.75 4.79 -2.13
CA LYS A 92 10.15 4.39 -2.04
C LYS A 92 10.89 5.15 -0.94
N ILE A 93 10.73 6.48 -0.89
CA ILE A 93 11.30 7.34 0.15
C ILE A 93 10.91 6.85 1.56
N LEU A 94 9.62 6.53 1.75
CA LEU A 94 9.11 6.06 3.04
C LEU A 94 9.63 4.65 3.40
N LEU A 95 9.66 3.73 2.43
CA LEU A 95 10.16 2.36 2.63
C LEU A 95 11.66 2.32 2.90
N ASP A 96 12.45 3.14 2.19
CA ASP A 96 13.90 3.25 2.41
C ASP A 96 14.23 3.79 3.81
N ARG A 97 13.31 4.58 4.39
CA ARG A 97 13.34 5.07 5.79
C ARG A 97 12.73 4.10 6.81
N GLY A 98 12.36 2.89 6.38
CA GLY A 98 11.89 1.82 7.27
C GLY A 98 10.42 1.91 7.67
N ALA A 99 9.59 2.68 6.95
CA ALA A 99 8.15 2.67 7.19
C ALA A 99 7.55 1.28 6.95
N THR A 100 6.70 0.82 7.85
CA THR A 100 6.04 -0.50 7.75
C THR A 100 4.53 -0.37 7.75
N LEU A 101 3.86 -1.24 7.00
CA LEU A 101 2.41 -1.35 7.00
C LEU A 101 1.99 -2.55 7.87
N PRO A 102 1.19 -2.36 8.94
CA PRO A 102 0.69 -3.48 9.72
C PRO A 102 -0.28 -4.33 8.90
N ILE A 103 -0.19 -5.65 9.05
CA ILE A 103 -1.08 -6.59 8.38
C ILE A 103 -2.45 -6.55 9.09
N PRO A 104 -3.55 -6.29 8.37
CA PRO A 104 -4.88 -6.29 8.97
C PRO A 104 -5.23 -7.65 9.54
N HIS A 105 -5.85 -7.67 10.72
CA HIS A 105 -6.43 -8.89 11.27
C HIS A 105 -7.65 -9.34 10.46
N ASP A 106 -7.98 -10.63 10.56
CA ASP A 106 -9.21 -11.18 9.99
C ASP A 106 -10.44 -10.48 10.58
N VAL A 107 -11.50 -10.34 9.78
CA VAL A 107 -12.79 -9.74 10.18
C VAL A 107 -13.39 -10.42 11.42
N ARG A 108 -13.10 -11.70 11.66
CA ARG A 108 -13.57 -12.48 12.81
C ARG A 108 -12.51 -12.65 13.89
N CYS A 109 -11.47 -11.82 13.90
CA CYS A 109 -10.45 -11.87 14.94
C CYS A 109 -11.07 -11.57 16.31
N GLY A 110 -10.80 -12.45 17.28
CA GLY A 110 -11.27 -12.32 18.66
C GLY A 110 -10.18 -11.90 19.64
N CYS A 111 -9.11 -11.23 19.18
CA CYS A 111 -8.11 -10.68 20.11
C CYS A 111 -8.65 -9.45 20.83
N ASP A 112 -8.10 -9.16 22.01
CA ASP A 112 -8.55 -8.07 22.87
C ASP A 112 -8.56 -6.72 22.13
N ASP A 113 -7.52 -6.43 21.34
CA ASP A 113 -7.44 -5.18 20.56
C ASP A 113 -8.57 -5.02 19.54
N CYS A 114 -8.90 -6.09 18.79
CA CYS A 114 -9.98 -6.06 17.81
C CYS A 114 -11.35 -5.95 18.48
N VAL A 115 -11.56 -6.67 19.58
CA VAL A 115 -12.82 -6.64 20.33
C VAL A 115 -13.03 -5.24 20.92
N ILE A 116 -12.04 -4.70 21.63
CA ILE A 116 -12.10 -3.36 22.23
C ILE A 116 -12.31 -2.28 21.16
N SER A 117 -11.56 -2.35 20.06
CA SER A 117 -11.69 -1.38 18.97
C SER A 117 -13.08 -1.44 18.34
N SER A 118 -13.63 -2.64 18.13
CA SER A 118 -14.94 -2.83 17.50
C SER A 118 -16.10 -2.45 18.43
N GLU A 119 -15.98 -2.70 19.73
CA GLU A 119 -17.00 -2.31 20.73
C GLU A 119 -17.04 -0.79 20.91
N LYS A 120 -15.87 -0.13 20.84
CA LYS A 120 -15.76 1.33 20.96
C LYS A 120 -16.31 2.04 19.73
N ASP A 121 -15.90 1.61 18.54
CA ASP A 121 -16.33 2.20 17.27
C ASP A 121 -16.15 1.18 16.12
N SER A 122 -17.21 0.43 15.85
CA SER A 122 -17.22 -0.60 14.81
C SER A 122 -17.00 -0.04 13.41
N LEU A 123 -17.52 1.17 13.12
CA LEU A 123 -17.37 1.79 11.81
C LEU A 123 -15.92 2.19 11.56
N ARG A 124 -15.27 2.86 12.53
CA ARG A 124 -13.85 3.20 12.43
C ARG A 124 -12.96 1.96 12.37
N HIS A 125 -13.31 0.92 13.11
CA HIS A 125 -12.58 -0.35 13.05
C HIS A 125 -12.61 -0.96 11.63
N SER A 126 -13.79 -1.03 11.00
CA SER A 126 -13.91 -1.48 9.62
C SER A 126 -13.23 -0.53 8.62
N GLN A 127 -13.34 0.78 8.82
CA GLN A 127 -12.71 1.77 7.94
C GLN A 127 -11.17 1.67 7.96
N SER A 128 -10.57 1.47 9.13
CA SER A 128 -9.13 1.24 9.27
C SER A 128 -8.67 0.01 8.50
N ARG A 129 -9.43 -1.10 8.59
CA ARG A 129 -9.18 -2.31 7.80
C ARG A 129 -9.26 -2.04 6.29
N ILE A 130 -10.29 -1.32 5.83
CA ILE A 130 -10.43 -0.93 4.41
C ILE A 130 -9.23 -0.10 3.96
N ASN A 131 -8.81 0.88 4.75
CA ASN A 131 -7.67 1.74 4.41
C ASN A 131 -6.36 0.96 4.32
N ALA A 132 -6.14 -0.01 5.20
CA ALA A 132 -4.98 -0.88 5.16
C ALA A 132 -5.01 -1.82 3.94
N TYR A 133 -6.15 -2.45 3.62
CA TYR A 133 -6.27 -3.27 2.40
C TYR A 133 -6.10 -2.45 1.12
N LYS A 134 -6.58 -1.20 1.12
CA LYS A 134 -6.40 -0.29 -0.02
C LYS A 134 -4.93 0.02 -0.23
N ALA A 135 -4.18 0.26 0.84
CA ALA A 135 -2.74 0.41 0.77
C ALA A 135 -2.05 -0.87 0.27
N LEU A 136 -2.37 -2.04 0.84
CA LEU A 136 -1.81 -3.34 0.42
C LEU A 136 -2.09 -3.67 -1.07
N SER A 137 -3.21 -3.18 -1.61
CA SER A 137 -3.59 -3.40 -3.02
C SER A 137 -2.95 -2.40 -4.00
N SER A 138 -2.13 -1.45 -3.52
CA SER A 138 -1.39 -0.52 -4.38
C SER A 138 -0.36 -1.25 -5.22
N SER A 139 -0.43 -1.08 -6.55
CA SER A 139 0.53 -1.64 -7.50
C SER A 139 1.96 -1.20 -7.19
N SER A 140 2.16 0.09 -6.90
CA SER A 140 3.47 0.66 -6.58
C SER A 140 4.03 0.08 -5.28
N LEU A 141 3.19 -0.08 -4.24
CA LEU A 141 3.63 -0.69 -2.98
C LEU A 141 4.00 -2.16 -3.18
N ILE A 142 3.18 -2.94 -3.89
CA ILE A 142 3.46 -4.35 -4.18
C ILE A 142 4.76 -4.47 -4.98
N ALA A 143 4.98 -3.62 -5.97
CA ALA A 143 6.20 -3.62 -6.79
C ALA A 143 7.48 -3.34 -5.99
N LEU A 144 7.39 -2.48 -4.96
CA LEU A 144 8.53 -2.11 -4.11
C LEU A 144 8.80 -3.13 -3.00
N SER A 145 7.76 -3.77 -2.47
CA SER A 145 7.85 -4.58 -1.23
C SER A 145 7.76 -6.09 -1.44
N SER A 146 7.16 -6.56 -2.54
CA SER A 146 6.97 -7.99 -2.76
C SER A 146 8.12 -8.62 -3.54
N ARG A 147 8.55 -9.80 -3.07
CA ARG A 147 9.49 -10.68 -3.80
C ARG A 147 8.85 -11.38 -5.00
N ASP A 148 7.54 -11.62 -4.93
CA ASP A 148 6.76 -12.24 -6.00
C ASP A 148 5.44 -11.46 -6.17
N PRO A 149 5.46 -10.33 -6.89
CA PRO A 149 4.29 -9.48 -7.08
C PRO A 149 3.07 -10.22 -7.68
N ILE A 150 3.31 -11.22 -8.52
CA ILE A 150 2.24 -11.99 -9.17
C ILE A 150 1.56 -12.91 -8.14
N LEU A 151 2.32 -13.59 -7.28
CA LEU A 151 1.72 -14.41 -6.23
C LEU A 151 0.98 -13.53 -5.22
N THR A 152 1.60 -12.43 -4.79
CA THR A 152 0.99 -11.49 -3.84
C THR A 152 -0.35 -10.96 -4.36
N THR A 153 -0.43 -10.54 -5.62
CA THR A 153 -1.69 -10.10 -6.22
C THR A 153 -2.74 -11.21 -6.31
N PHE A 154 -2.35 -12.46 -6.56
CA PHE A 154 -3.29 -13.59 -6.62
C PHE A 154 -3.91 -13.88 -5.25
N GLU A 155 -3.07 -13.92 -4.21
CA GLU A 155 -3.46 -14.17 -2.83
C GLU A 155 -4.34 -13.03 -2.30
N LEU A 156 -3.90 -11.79 -2.51
CA LEU A 156 -4.65 -10.60 -2.10
C LEU A 156 -5.99 -10.50 -2.83
N SER A 157 -6.03 -10.76 -4.13
CA SER A 157 -7.27 -10.79 -4.91
C SER A 157 -8.28 -11.83 -4.37
N TRP A 158 -7.79 -12.98 -3.91
CA TRP A 158 -8.62 -14.02 -3.32
C TRP A 158 -9.13 -13.62 -1.93
N GLU A 159 -8.28 -13.03 -1.11
CA GLU A 159 -8.65 -12.52 0.20
C GLU A 159 -9.72 -11.42 0.09
N LEU A 160 -9.50 -10.42 -0.76
CA LEU A 160 -10.46 -9.34 -1.02
C LEU A 160 -11.82 -9.87 -1.49
N ARG A 161 -11.82 -10.96 -2.29
CA ARG A 161 -13.06 -11.64 -2.70
C ARG A 161 -13.79 -12.32 -1.54
N ARG A 162 -13.09 -12.81 -0.53
CA ARG A 162 -13.70 -13.37 0.68
C ARG A 162 -14.25 -12.24 1.55
N LEU A 163 -13.48 -11.18 1.74
CA LEU A 163 -13.86 -10.01 2.53
C LEU A 163 -15.11 -9.33 1.98
N SER A 164 -15.23 -9.17 0.67
CA SER A 164 -16.42 -8.57 0.04
C SER A 164 -17.73 -9.34 0.24
N ARG A 165 -17.65 -10.59 0.70
CA ARG A 165 -18.81 -11.42 1.08
C ARG A 165 -19.09 -11.37 2.57
N MET A 166 -18.08 -11.07 3.38
CA MET A 166 -18.19 -11.02 4.84
C MET A 166 -18.66 -9.65 5.32
N GLU A 167 -18.12 -8.59 4.73
CA GLU A 167 -18.52 -7.20 5.00
C GLU A 167 -19.24 -6.66 3.76
N THR A 168 -20.56 -6.83 3.74
CA THR A 168 -21.38 -6.48 2.57
C THR A 168 -21.48 -4.97 2.34
N GLU A 169 -21.28 -4.20 3.39
CA GLU A 169 -21.33 -2.75 3.47
C GLU A 169 -20.21 -2.11 2.63
N PHE A 170 -19.01 -2.73 2.62
CA PHE A 170 -17.83 -2.26 1.88
C PHE A 170 -17.52 -3.14 0.66
N ARG A 171 -18.54 -3.84 0.15
CA ARG A 171 -18.37 -4.82 -0.93
C ARG A 171 -17.84 -4.18 -2.21
N LEU A 172 -18.19 -2.94 -2.51
CA LEU A 172 -17.75 -2.26 -3.73
C LEU A 172 -16.25 -2.00 -3.67
N GLU A 173 -15.80 -1.41 -2.56
CA GLU A 173 -14.41 -1.08 -2.26
C GLU A 173 -13.53 -2.34 -2.34
N TYR A 174 -13.94 -3.44 -1.72
CA TYR A 174 -13.22 -4.71 -1.82
C TYR A 174 -13.14 -5.26 -3.24
N ASN A 175 -14.19 -5.11 -4.04
CA ASN A 175 -14.17 -5.57 -5.43
C ASN A 175 -13.30 -4.66 -6.32
N ASP A 176 -13.24 -3.36 -6.05
CA ASP A 176 -12.37 -2.42 -6.76
C ASP A 176 -10.90 -2.70 -6.46
N MET A 177 -10.54 -2.85 -5.18
CA MET A 177 -9.18 -3.28 -4.78
C MET A 177 -8.82 -4.62 -5.40
N ARG A 178 -9.77 -5.56 -5.44
CA ARG A 178 -9.56 -6.87 -6.09
C ARG A 178 -9.24 -6.66 -7.57
N LYS A 179 -10.03 -5.87 -8.28
CA LYS A 179 -9.85 -5.60 -9.70
C LYS A 179 -8.47 -4.99 -9.97
N ASN A 180 -8.04 -4.02 -9.17
CA ASN A 180 -6.71 -3.41 -9.28
C ASN A 180 -5.59 -4.46 -9.18
N CYS A 181 -5.68 -5.41 -8.24
CA CYS A 181 -4.69 -6.50 -8.14
C CYS A 181 -4.65 -7.38 -9.40
N GLN A 182 -5.82 -7.69 -9.99
CA GLN A 182 -5.91 -8.51 -11.20
C GLN A 182 -5.31 -7.79 -12.40
N GLU A 183 -5.63 -6.51 -12.56
CA GLU A 183 -5.11 -5.65 -13.62
C GLU A 183 -3.59 -5.49 -13.50
N PHE A 184 -3.06 -5.26 -12.29
CA PHE A 184 -1.62 -5.17 -12.07
C PHE A 184 -0.89 -6.46 -12.44
N SER A 185 -1.39 -7.62 -12.00
CA SER A 185 -0.79 -8.91 -12.36
C SER A 185 -0.81 -9.20 -13.87
N THR A 186 -1.87 -8.75 -14.56
CA THR A 186 -1.99 -8.87 -16.02
C THR A 186 -1.00 -7.95 -16.72
N ALA A 187 -0.90 -6.70 -16.27
CA ALA A 187 0.05 -5.72 -16.81
C ALA A 187 1.51 -6.16 -16.64
N LEU A 188 1.86 -6.79 -15.51
CA LEU A 188 3.20 -7.37 -15.32
C LEU A 188 3.52 -8.46 -16.36
N LEU A 189 2.55 -9.32 -16.67
CA LEU A 189 2.71 -10.36 -17.68
C LEU A 189 2.78 -9.78 -19.09
N ASP A 190 2.07 -8.69 -19.35
CA ASP A 190 2.11 -7.98 -20.64
C ASP A 190 3.48 -7.37 -20.95
N HIS A 191 4.34 -7.19 -19.95
CA HIS A 191 5.71 -6.72 -20.15
C HIS A 191 6.70 -7.82 -20.55
N THR A 192 6.28 -9.09 -20.61
CA THR A 192 7.10 -10.18 -21.17
C THR A 192 7.33 -9.96 -22.66
N ARG A 193 8.58 -10.05 -23.11
CA ARG A 193 9.00 -9.76 -24.50
C ARG A 193 9.40 -11.00 -25.27
N THR A 194 9.71 -12.09 -24.57
CA THR A 194 10.21 -13.32 -25.18
C THR A 194 9.45 -14.54 -24.67
N SER A 195 9.35 -15.57 -25.51
CA SER A 195 8.80 -16.88 -25.10
C SER A 195 9.59 -17.47 -23.92
N HIS A 196 10.89 -17.19 -23.84
CA HIS A 196 11.73 -17.64 -22.75
C HIS A 196 11.34 -17.01 -21.39
N GLU A 197 11.14 -15.69 -21.33
CA GLU A 197 10.66 -15.01 -20.12
C GLU A 197 9.29 -15.56 -19.69
N LEU A 198 8.39 -15.78 -20.66
CA LEU A 198 7.06 -16.33 -20.41
C LEU A 198 7.13 -17.75 -19.83
N GLU A 199 7.95 -18.63 -20.41
CA GLU A 199 8.15 -20.00 -19.91
C GLU A 199 8.70 -20.02 -18.49
N ILE A 200 9.69 -19.17 -18.17
CA ILE A 200 10.21 -19.05 -16.80
C ILE A 200 9.07 -18.66 -15.84
N MET A 201 8.30 -17.62 -16.17
CA MET A 201 7.21 -17.15 -15.32
C MET A 201 6.11 -18.19 -15.14
N LEU A 202 5.77 -18.95 -16.19
CA LEU A 202 4.77 -20.01 -16.17
C LEU A 202 5.16 -21.19 -15.27
N ASN A 203 6.43 -21.55 -15.25
CA ASN A 203 6.93 -22.71 -14.51
C ASN A 203 7.44 -22.37 -13.10
N PHE A 204 7.54 -21.09 -12.77
CA PHE A 204 8.05 -20.65 -11.47
C PHE A 204 7.14 -21.09 -10.31
N ASN A 205 7.74 -21.74 -9.31
CA ASN A 205 7.06 -22.30 -8.14
C ASN A 205 7.30 -21.49 -6.84
N GLY A 206 8.26 -20.55 -6.81
CA GLY A 206 8.50 -19.67 -5.65
C GLY A 206 8.95 -20.36 -4.35
N ALA A 207 8.98 -21.69 -4.31
CA ALA A 207 9.41 -22.46 -3.16
C ALA A 207 10.92 -22.34 -2.96
N LEU A 208 11.32 -21.87 -1.77
CA LEU A 208 12.71 -21.78 -1.36
C LEU A 208 13.37 -23.17 -1.41
N GLY A 209 14.42 -23.31 -2.21
CA GLY A 209 15.21 -24.54 -2.32
C GLY A 209 14.84 -25.48 -3.47
N ASN A 210 13.83 -25.15 -4.29
CA ASN A 210 13.64 -25.83 -5.56
C ASN A 210 14.57 -25.24 -6.63
N GLU A 211 15.11 -26.11 -7.49
CA GLU A 211 15.82 -25.68 -8.69
C GLU A 211 14.86 -24.89 -9.57
N ASN A 212 15.35 -23.77 -10.12
CA ASN A 212 14.58 -23.00 -11.09
C ASN A 212 14.42 -23.85 -12.35
N TRP A 213 13.23 -23.82 -12.94
CA TRP A 213 12.98 -24.48 -14.21
C TRP A 213 13.95 -23.96 -15.29
N GLU A 214 14.56 -24.87 -16.04
CA GLU A 214 15.46 -24.54 -17.14
C GLU A 214 14.87 -24.87 -18.53
N PRO A 215 15.21 -24.10 -19.59
CA PRO A 215 14.77 -24.39 -20.94
C PRO A 215 15.13 -25.81 -21.40
N GLY A 216 14.12 -26.55 -21.84
CA GLY A 216 14.25 -27.95 -22.25
C GLY A 216 13.77 -28.96 -21.21
N GLU A 217 13.55 -28.52 -19.96
CA GLU A 217 12.88 -29.32 -18.96
C GLU A 217 11.37 -29.45 -19.22
N ARG A 218 10.76 -30.45 -18.59
CA ARG A 218 9.31 -30.64 -18.67
C ARG A 218 8.59 -29.44 -18.05
N GLN A 219 7.69 -28.83 -18.84
CA GLN A 219 6.81 -27.76 -18.40
C GLN A 219 5.94 -28.22 -17.21
N THR A 220 6.08 -27.55 -16.06
CA THR A 220 5.32 -27.81 -14.84
C THR A 220 4.04 -26.97 -14.78
N LEU A 221 4.09 -25.75 -15.35
CA LEU A 221 3.02 -24.76 -15.41
C LEU A 221 2.46 -24.40 -14.02
N GLU A 222 3.30 -24.39 -12.98
CA GLU A 222 2.87 -24.13 -11.60
C GLU A 222 2.19 -22.77 -11.45
N ARG A 223 2.69 -21.73 -12.12
CA ARG A 223 2.06 -20.40 -12.07
C ARG A 223 0.67 -20.40 -12.69
N LEU A 224 0.48 -21.12 -13.79
CA LEU A 224 -0.82 -21.26 -14.43
C LEU A 224 -1.82 -22.02 -13.53
N LYS A 225 -1.37 -23.09 -12.87
CA LYS A 225 -2.18 -23.82 -11.88
C LYS A 225 -2.61 -22.91 -10.73
N LEU A 226 -1.70 -22.07 -10.23
CA LEU A 226 -2.01 -21.06 -9.22
C LEU A 226 -3.01 -20.02 -9.71
N ALA A 227 -2.85 -19.51 -10.93
CA ALA A 227 -3.80 -18.57 -11.53
C ALA A 227 -5.22 -19.16 -11.60
N ILE A 228 -5.35 -20.44 -11.98
CA ILE A 228 -6.64 -21.16 -11.98
C ILE A 228 -7.18 -21.32 -10.56
N LYS A 229 -6.35 -21.74 -9.59
CA LYS A 229 -6.71 -21.90 -8.18
C LYS A 229 -7.29 -20.61 -7.60
N TYR A 230 -6.65 -19.47 -7.86
CA TYR A 230 -7.07 -18.15 -7.38
C TYR A 230 -8.09 -17.45 -8.30
N LYS A 231 -8.56 -18.10 -9.37
CA LYS A 231 -9.57 -17.61 -10.33
C LYS A 231 -9.18 -16.33 -11.08
N GLN A 232 -7.91 -16.24 -11.46
CA GLN A 232 -7.34 -15.12 -12.21
C GLN A 232 -7.63 -15.25 -13.71
N LYS A 233 -8.88 -14.98 -14.10
CA LYS A 233 -9.36 -15.22 -15.48
C LYS A 233 -8.59 -14.46 -16.54
N GLN A 234 -8.29 -13.18 -16.30
CA GLN A 234 -7.56 -12.33 -17.27
C GLN A 234 -6.14 -12.84 -17.50
N VAL A 235 -5.45 -13.18 -16.42
CA VAL A 235 -4.12 -13.79 -16.48
C VAL A 235 -4.14 -15.12 -17.23
N VAL A 236 -5.08 -16.02 -16.90
CA VAL A 236 -5.20 -17.31 -17.60
C VAL A 236 -5.44 -17.11 -19.10
N PHE A 237 -6.33 -16.17 -19.47
CA PHE A 237 -6.59 -15.86 -20.88
C PHE A 237 -5.34 -15.32 -21.58
N ARG A 238 -4.55 -14.49 -20.89
CA ARG A 238 -3.33 -13.93 -21.48
C ARG A 238 -2.23 -14.95 -21.68
N LEU A 239 -2.09 -15.90 -20.76
CA LEU A 239 -1.06 -16.93 -20.79
C LEU A 239 -1.30 -18.03 -21.86
N ILE A 240 -2.49 -18.09 -22.46
CA ILE A 240 -2.86 -19.11 -23.47
C ILE A 240 -2.96 -18.56 -24.90
N GLN A 241 -2.71 -17.27 -25.10
CA GLN A 241 -2.70 -16.60 -26.41
C GLN A 241 -1.27 -16.48 -26.95
#